data_AF-T1BNP0-F1
#
_entry.id   AF-T1BNP0-F1
#
_cell.length_a   1.000
_cell.length_b   1.000
_cell.length_c   1.000
_cell.angle_alpha   90.00
_cell.angle_beta   90.00
_cell.angle_gamma   90.00
#
_symmetry.space_group_name_H-M   'P 1'
#
loop_
_entity.id
_entity.type
_entity.pdbx_description
1 polymer ?
#
loop_
_entity_poly.entity_id
_entity_poly.type
_entity_poly.pdbx_seq_one_letter_code
_entity_poly.pdbx_strand_id
1 'polypeptide(L)'
;ARLVVPTAHTTELGYCIHDYTMSPCQQHRDCIHCTDLICVKGDEAKERQLRLQLEEARGLLQRAEDATQEGYYGSDRWLEHHTSTVERLSQFCSIIDDPKVPIGAVIQLSPPKPAVETINMQRKIDVANATGRVSSLSSGVAASIGE
;
A
#
# COMPACT_ATOMS: atom_id res chain seq x y z
N ALA A 1 -19.51 2.40 29.13
CA ALA A 1 -18.27 2.17 28.36
C ALA A 1 -18.39 2.89 27.02
N ARG A 2 -17.33 3.56 26.54
CA ARG A 2 -17.28 4.22 25.22
C ARG A 2 -16.38 3.40 24.31
N LEU A 3 -16.85 3.07 23.11
CA LEU A 3 -16.06 2.37 22.10
C LEU A 3 -15.06 3.35 21.46
N VAL A 4 -13.81 2.90 21.28
CA VAL A 4 -12.77 3.66 20.56
C VAL A 4 -13.01 3.62 19.05
N VAL A 5 -13.50 2.49 18.55
CA VAL A 5 -13.92 2.29 17.16
C VAL A 5 -15.43 2.04 17.16
N PRO A 6 -16.26 2.99 16.66
CA PRO A 6 -17.72 2.88 16.72
C PRO A 6 -18.27 1.83 15.76
N THR A 7 -17.62 1.64 14.60
CA THR A 7 -17.99 0.67 13.57
C THR A 7 -16.75 -0.05 13.05
N ALA A 8 -16.83 -1.36 12.90
CA ALA A 8 -15.79 -2.18 12.29
C ALA A 8 -16.43 -3.09 11.24
N HIS A 9 -16.04 -2.95 9.97
CA HIS A 9 -16.53 -3.79 8.88
C HIS A 9 -15.46 -4.75 8.41
N THR A 10 -15.79 -6.04 8.33
CA THR A 10 -14.88 -7.04 7.78
C THR A 10 -14.62 -6.78 6.30
N THR A 11 -13.35 -6.79 5.93
CA THR A 11 -12.89 -6.73 4.53
C THR A 11 -12.11 -8.01 4.20
N GLU A 12 -11.77 -8.21 2.93
CA GLU A 12 -10.97 -9.35 2.47
C GLU A 12 -9.58 -9.41 3.13
N LEU A 13 -8.98 -8.24 3.37
CA LEU A 13 -7.64 -8.14 3.94
C LEU A 13 -7.65 -7.96 5.47
N GLY A 14 -8.74 -7.45 6.05
CA GLY A 14 -8.71 -6.91 7.40
C GLY A 14 -10.08 -6.49 7.91
N TYR A 15 -10.08 -5.34 8.57
CA TYR A 15 -11.24 -4.64 9.10
C TYR A 15 -11.13 -3.16 8.74
N CYS A 16 -12.22 -2.57 8.29
CA CYS A 16 -12.35 -1.14 8.07
C CYS A 16 -12.91 -0.49 9.33
N ILE A 17 -12.19 0.48 9.89
CA ILE A 17 -12.62 1.25 11.08
C ILE A 17 -13.28 2.59 10.73
N HIS A 18 -13.57 2.83 9.45
CA HIS A 18 -14.27 4.02 8.97
C HIS A 18 -15.61 4.18 9.69
N ASP A 19 -15.92 5.40 10.12
CA ASP A 19 -17.19 5.72 10.76
C ASP A 19 -18.29 5.91 9.70
N TYR A 20 -19.01 4.82 9.43
CA TYR A 20 -20.11 4.81 8.47
C TYR A 20 -21.36 5.59 8.93
N THR A 21 -21.43 5.98 10.21
CA THR A 21 -22.51 6.84 10.70
C THR A 21 -22.30 8.30 10.29
N MET A 22 -21.04 8.69 10.06
CA MET A 22 -20.66 10.03 9.63
C MET A 22 -20.71 10.21 8.12
N SER A 23 -20.21 9.24 7.35
CA SER A 23 -20.23 9.30 5.88
C SER A 23 -20.01 7.94 5.21
N PRO A 24 -20.36 7.77 3.92
CA PRO A 24 -19.94 6.62 3.14
C PRO A 24 -18.43 6.64 2.85
N CYS A 25 -17.81 5.45 2.77
CA CYS A 25 -16.40 5.30 2.43
C CYS A 25 -16.09 5.78 1.00
N GLN A 26 -15.12 6.69 0.86
CA GLN A 26 -14.69 7.23 -0.45
C GLN A 26 -13.70 6.31 -1.19
N GLN A 27 -13.14 5.31 -0.48
CA GLN A 27 -12.14 4.37 -0.98
C GLN A 27 -12.72 2.94 -1.09
N HIS A 28 -14.05 2.81 -1.19
CA HIS A 28 -14.71 1.51 -1.17
C HIS A 28 -14.13 0.59 -2.25
N ARG A 29 -13.72 -0.62 -1.84
CA ARG A 29 -13.01 -1.65 -2.65
C ARG A 29 -11.56 -1.35 -2.98
N ASP A 30 -11.06 -0.15 -2.70
CA ASP A 30 -9.63 0.17 -2.75
C ASP A 30 -9.02 0.22 -1.33
N CYS A 31 -9.40 -0.76 -0.51
CA CYS A 31 -9.09 -0.77 0.92
C CYS A 31 -7.58 -0.76 1.19
N ILE A 32 -6.75 -1.31 0.30
CA ILE A 32 -5.29 -1.34 0.47
C ILE A 32 -4.66 0.07 0.47
N HIS A 33 -5.27 1.02 -0.24
CA HIS A 33 -4.86 2.44 -0.24
C HIS A 33 -5.55 3.25 0.88
N CYS A 34 -6.51 2.67 1.60
CA CYS A 34 -7.23 3.34 2.66
C CYS A 34 -6.47 3.29 3.98
N THR A 35 -6.41 4.42 4.69
CA THR A 35 -5.81 4.51 6.02
C THR A 35 -6.65 3.82 7.08
N ASP A 36 -7.95 3.62 6.85
CA ASP A 36 -8.87 3.00 7.83
C ASP A 36 -8.85 1.47 7.79
N LEU A 37 -8.04 0.88 6.90
CA LEU A 37 -7.82 -0.57 6.87
C LEU A 37 -6.85 -0.98 7.96
N ILE A 38 -7.32 -1.87 8.82
CA ILE A 38 -6.56 -2.50 9.88
C ILE A 38 -6.52 -4.01 9.65
N CYS A 39 -5.36 -4.63 9.81
CA CYS A 39 -5.20 -6.08 9.75
C CYS A 39 -4.63 -6.60 11.06
N VAL A 40 -4.93 -7.86 11.37
CA VAL A 40 -4.42 -8.53 12.56
C VAL A 40 -3.53 -9.68 12.11
N LYS A 41 -2.25 -9.66 12.50
CA LYS A 41 -1.32 -10.75 12.18
C LYS A 41 -1.79 -12.05 12.84
N GLY A 42 -1.74 -13.15 12.10
CA GLY A 42 -2.21 -14.47 12.53
C GLY A 42 -3.62 -14.82 12.06
N ASP A 43 -4.33 -13.94 11.36
CA ASP A 43 -5.53 -14.33 10.62
C ASP A 43 -5.13 -15.03 9.32
N GLU A 44 -5.01 -16.36 9.38
CA GLU A 44 -4.55 -17.18 8.25
C GLU A 44 -5.39 -16.99 6.98
N ALA A 45 -6.69 -16.74 7.11
CA ALA A 45 -7.57 -16.56 5.96
C ALA A 45 -7.28 -15.23 5.25
N LYS A 46 -7.13 -14.16 6.03
CA LYS A 46 -6.80 -12.82 5.50
C LYS A 46 -5.39 -12.76 4.96
N GLU A 47 -4.42 -13.37 5.64
CA GLU A 47 -3.05 -13.43 5.16
C GLU A 47 -2.92 -14.26 3.87
N ARG A 48 -3.73 -15.32 3.70
CA ARG A 48 -3.82 -16.04 2.43
C ARG A 48 -4.40 -15.15 1.34
N GLN A 49 -5.48 -14.42 1.63
CA GLN A 49 -6.08 -13.48 0.68
C GLN A 49 -5.11 -12.36 0.28
N LEU A 50 -4.32 -11.83 1.22
CA LEU A 50 -3.31 -10.83 0.94
C LEU A 50 -2.28 -11.33 -0.09
N ARG A 51 -1.80 -12.56 0.06
CA ARG A 51 -0.85 -13.17 -0.89
C ARG A 51 -1.48 -13.41 -2.25
N LEU A 52 -2.74 -13.85 -2.30
CA LEU A 52 -3.48 -14.02 -3.56
C LEU A 52 -3.66 -12.68 -4.29
N GLN A 53 -4.04 -11.63 -3.57
CA GLN A 53 -4.18 -10.29 -4.16
C GLN A 53 -2.85 -9.73 -4.64
N LEU A 54 -1.74 -10.00 -3.95
CA LEU A 54 -0.40 -9.59 -4.40
C LEU A 54 -0.03 -10.27 -5.72
N GLU A 55 -0.26 -11.58 -5.86
CA GLU A 55 -0.02 -12.30 -7.10
C GLU A 55 -0.88 -11.76 -8.26
N GLU A 56 -2.17 -11.54 -8.01
CA GLU A 56 -3.07 -10.94 -9.01
C GLU A 56 -2.61 -9.53 -9.43
N ALA A 57 -2.23 -8.70 -8.45
CA ALA A 57 -1.74 -7.35 -8.69
C ALA A 57 -0.45 -7.33 -9.52
N ARG A 58 0.46 -8.30 -9.33
CA ARG A 58 1.67 -8.44 -10.16
C ARG A 58 1.31 -8.77 -11.61
N GLY A 59 0.36 -9.66 -11.83
CA GLY A 59 -0.12 -9.97 -13.19
C GLY A 59 -0.80 -8.77 -13.86
N LEU A 60 -1.52 -7.96 -13.09
CA LEU A 60 -2.12 -6.72 -13.57
C LEU A 60 -1.08 -5.64 -13.89
N LEU A 61 -0.05 -5.51 -13.06
CA LEU A 61 1.07 -4.60 -13.30
C LEU A 61 1.78 -4.94 -14.62
N GLN A 62 2.09 -6.21 -14.85
CA GLN A 62 2.74 -6.65 -16.09
C GLN A 62 1.91 -6.26 -17.32
N ARG A 63 0.58 -6.47 -17.29
CA ARG A 63 -0.29 -6.03 -18.40
C ARG A 63 -0.30 -4.52 -18.59
N ALA A 64 -0.18 -3.74 -17.52
CA ALA A 64 -0.09 -2.29 -17.62
C ALA A 64 1.25 -1.85 -18.22
N GLU A 65 2.35 -2.49 -17.86
CA GLU A 65 3.68 -2.28 -18.45
C GLU A 65 3.66 -2.55 -19.97
N ASP A 66 3.09 -3.68 -20.38
CA ASP A 66 2.94 -4.06 -21.79
C ASP A 66 2.12 -2.99 -22.56
N ALA A 67 0.98 -2.56 -22.01
CA ALA A 67 0.13 -1.55 -22.63
C ALA A 67 0.83 -0.18 -22.76
N THR A 68 1.63 0.21 -21.77
CA THR A 68 2.47 1.41 -21.86
C THR A 68 3.54 1.28 -22.93
N GLN A 69 4.20 0.12 -23.02
CA GLN A 69 5.20 -0.15 -24.05
C GLN A 69 4.61 -0.12 -25.47
N GLU A 70 3.38 -0.61 -25.63
CA GLU A 70 2.64 -0.57 -26.89
C GLU A 70 2.08 0.83 -27.23
N GLY A 71 2.25 1.80 -26.34
CA GLY A 71 1.86 3.20 -26.56
C GLY A 71 0.36 3.47 -26.43
N TYR A 72 -0.37 2.64 -25.69
CA TYR A 72 -1.79 2.88 -25.44
C TYR A 72 -2.00 4.19 -24.68
N TYR A 73 -2.90 5.03 -25.22
CA TYR A 73 -3.20 6.32 -24.61
C TYR A 73 -3.77 6.16 -23.19
N GLY A 74 -3.18 6.88 -22.23
CA GLY A 74 -3.61 6.88 -20.83
C GLY A 74 -3.12 5.67 -20.01
N SER A 75 -2.30 4.80 -20.58
CA SER A 75 -1.69 3.66 -19.89
C SER A 75 -0.81 4.07 -18.70
N ASP A 76 -0.16 5.24 -18.76
CA ASP A 76 0.72 5.75 -17.69
C ASP A 76 0.04 5.78 -16.31
N ARG A 77 -1.20 6.29 -16.24
CA ARG A 77 -1.95 6.35 -14.97
C ARG A 77 -2.32 4.97 -14.45
N TRP A 78 -2.55 4.03 -15.36
CA TRP A 78 -2.86 2.66 -15.01
C TRP A 78 -1.63 1.95 -14.47
N LEU A 79 -0.48 2.15 -15.13
CA LEU A 79 0.82 1.68 -14.66
C LEU A 79 1.15 2.24 -13.27
N GLU A 80 0.96 3.54 -13.05
CA GLU A 80 1.15 4.18 -11.73
C GLU A 80 0.28 3.53 -10.64
N HIS A 81 -1.02 3.34 -10.90
CA HIS A 81 -1.94 2.74 -9.94
C HIS A 81 -1.56 1.29 -9.59
N HIS A 82 -1.24 0.47 -10.59
CA HIS A 82 -0.85 -0.93 -10.35
C HIS A 82 0.51 -1.04 -9.68
N THR A 83 1.44 -0.15 -10.00
CA THR A 83 2.74 -0.06 -9.31
C THR A 83 2.51 0.21 -7.82
N SER A 84 1.72 1.25 -7.48
CA SER A 84 1.36 1.57 -6.09
C SER A 84 0.67 0.39 -5.38
N THR A 85 -0.24 -0.31 -6.07
CA THR A 85 -0.94 -1.46 -5.51
C THR A 85 0.03 -2.59 -5.13
N VAL A 86 0.94 -2.96 -6.05
CA VAL A 86 1.94 -4.01 -5.81
C VAL A 86 2.90 -3.60 -4.69
N GLU A 87 3.34 -2.34 -4.66
CA GLU A 87 4.21 -1.81 -3.61
C GLU A 87 3.56 -1.93 -2.22
N ARG A 88 2.29 -1.51 -2.10
CA ARG A 88 1.58 -1.55 -0.82
C ARG A 88 1.27 -2.96 -0.35
N LEU A 89 0.83 -3.84 -1.25
CA LEU A 89 0.62 -5.25 -0.92
C LEU A 89 1.93 -5.92 -0.51
N SER A 90 3.05 -5.62 -1.21
CA SER A 90 4.38 -6.14 -0.86
C SER A 90 4.85 -5.62 0.51
N GLN A 91 4.62 -4.34 0.81
CA GLN A 91 4.89 -3.76 2.12
C GLN A 91 4.06 -4.43 3.22
N PHE A 92 2.80 -4.76 2.94
CA PHE A 92 1.96 -5.44 3.91
C PHE A 92 2.48 -6.87 4.18
N CYS A 93 2.76 -7.63 3.13
CA CYS A 93 3.34 -8.97 3.26
C CYS A 93 4.65 -8.94 4.06
N SER A 94 5.52 -7.96 3.83
CA SER A 94 6.80 -7.88 4.56
C SER A 94 6.63 -7.64 6.06
N ILE A 95 5.63 -6.86 6.48
CA ILE A 95 5.30 -6.66 7.90
C ILE A 95 4.71 -7.94 8.50
N ILE A 96 3.82 -8.60 7.76
CA ILE A 96 3.20 -9.86 8.21
C ILE A 96 4.25 -10.96 8.36
N ASP A 97 5.19 -11.08 7.43
CA ASP A 97 6.20 -12.12 7.44
C ASP A 97 7.37 -11.80 8.41
N ASP A 98 7.49 -10.57 8.92
CA ASP A 98 8.54 -10.20 9.88
C ASP A 98 8.33 -10.91 11.24
N PRO A 99 9.24 -11.81 11.67
CA PRO A 99 9.11 -12.52 12.94
C PRO A 99 9.17 -11.60 14.16
N LYS A 100 9.64 -10.36 14.03
CA LYS A 100 9.64 -9.36 15.11
C LYS A 100 8.24 -8.82 15.40
N VAL A 101 7.31 -8.93 14.45
CA VAL A 101 5.92 -8.52 14.64
C VAL A 101 5.17 -9.69 15.29
N PRO A 102 4.64 -9.55 16.51
CA PRO A 102 4.00 -10.65 17.22
C PRO A 102 2.65 -11.02 16.57
N ILE A 103 2.25 -12.28 16.73
CA ILE A 103 0.90 -12.74 16.38
C ILE A 103 -0.11 -11.95 17.23
N GLY A 104 -1.19 -11.49 16.61
CA GLY A 104 -2.18 -10.60 17.22
C GLY A 104 -1.84 -9.12 17.10
N ALA A 105 -0.68 -8.75 16.53
CA ALA A 105 -0.36 -7.36 16.26
C ALA A 105 -1.38 -6.74 15.31
N VAL A 106 -1.79 -5.52 15.66
CA VAL A 106 -2.67 -4.68 14.85
C VAL A 106 -1.80 -3.86 13.89
N ILE A 107 -1.94 -4.11 12.60
CA ILE A 107 -1.12 -3.50 11.54
C ILE A 107 -1.98 -2.54 10.73
N GLN A 108 -1.47 -1.34 10.52
CA GLN A 108 -2.05 -0.31 9.68
C GLN A 108 -0.93 0.30 8.85
N LEU A 109 -1.10 0.32 7.53
CA LEU A 109 -0.13 0.96 6.65
C LEU A 109 -0.22 2.48 6.79
N SER A 110 0.92 3.16 6.70
CA SER A 110 0.94 4.61 6.59
C SER A 110 0.17 5.07 5.33
N PRO A 111 -0.36 6.31 5.35
CA PRO A 111 -1.04 6.88 4.19
C PRO A 111 -0.20 6.74 2.92
N PRO A 112 -0.82 6.49 1.76
CA PRO A 112 -0.09 6.46 0.50
C PRO A 112 0.60 7.80 0.26
N LYS A 113 1.80 7.77 -0.31
CA LYS A 113 2.53 9.00 -0.65
C LYS A 113 1.68 9.82 -1.63
N PRO A 114 1.44 11.11 -1.38
CA PRO A 114 0.70 11.93 -2.33
C PRO A 114 1.49 12.05 -3.64
N ALA A 115 0.79 12.07 -4.78
CA ALA A 115 1.41 12.20 -6.10
C ALA A 115 2.39 13.39 -6.21
N VAL A 116 2.16 14.47 -5.44
CA VAL A 116 3.04 15.64 -5.38
C VAL A 116 4.43 15.29 -4.82
N GLU A 117 4.53 14.40 -3.84
CA GLU A 117 5.82 13.93 -3.33
C GLU A 117 6.54 13.06 -4.35
N THR A 118 5.82 12.20 -5.07
CA THR A 118 6.40 11.38 -6.16
C THR A 118 6.94 12.27 -7.28
N ILE A 119 6.19 13.30 -7.71
CA ILE A 119 6.64 14.28 -8.71
C ILE A 119 7.88 15.02 -8.22
N ASN A 120 7.91 15.44 -6.96
CA ASN A 120 9.07 16.13 -6.39
C ASN A 120 10.30 15.22 -6.27
N MET A 121 10.09 13.92 -6.00
CA MET A 121 11.16 12.93 -5.93
C MET A 121 11.71 12.63 -7.33
N GLN A 122 10.85 12.47 -8.33
CA GLN A 122 11.24 12.31 -9.74
C GLN A 122 12.01 13.52 -10.23
N ARG A 123 11.52 14.75 -9.98
CA ARG A 123 12.26 15.98 -10.31
C ARG A 123 13.63 16.06 -9.65
N LYS A 124 13.75 15.61 -8.39
CA LYS A 124 15.05 15.55 -7.70
C LYS A 124 16.00 14.54 -8.35
N ILE A 125 15.49 13.40 -8.80
CA ILE A 125 16.26 12.39 -9.52
C ILE A 125 16.69 12.92 -10.89
N ASP A 126 15.80 13.56 -11.64
CA ASP A 126 16.11 14.16 -12.94
C ASP A 126 17.19 15.26 -12.80
N VAL A 127 17.09 16.10 -11.76
CA VAL A 127 18.12 17.10 -11.42
C VAL A 127 19.43 16.43 -10.99
N ALA A 128 19.39 15.37 -10.19
CA ALA A 128 20.59 14.64 -9.77
C ALA A 128 21.30 13.97 -10.96
N ASN A 129 20.54 13.42 -11.91
CA ASN A 129 21.05 12.84 -13.15
C ASN A 129 21.62 13.92 -14.08
N ALA A 130 20.94 15.06 -14.23
CA ALA A 130 21.42 16.19 -15.03
C ALA A 130 22.68 16.87 -14.43
N THR A 131 22.87 16.78 -13.11
CA THR A 131 24.03 17.36 -12.40
C THR A 131 25.15 16.35 -12.09
N GLY A 132 25.01 15.10 -12.52
CA GLY A 132 26.04 14.06 -12.38
C GLY A 132 26.30 13.59 -10.94
N ARG A 133 25.35 13.79 -10.02
CA ARG A 133 25.45 13.35 -8.60
C ARG A 133 24.54 12.15 -8.35
N VAL A 134 24.90 10.98 -8.86
CA VAL A 134 24.20 9.74 -8.48
C VAL A 134 24.74 9.26 -7.12
N SER A 135 24.07 9.62 -6.03
CA SER A 135 24.31 9.00 -4.72
C SER A 135 23.41 7.78 -4.56
N SER A 136 24.03 6.60 -4.44
CA SER A 136 23.40 5.33 -4.07
C SER A 136 22.65 5.48 -2.74
N LEU A 137 21.33 5.63 -2.78
CA LEU A 137 20.49 5.62 -1.59
C LEU A 137 20.14 4.15 -1.27
N SER A 138 20.91 3.55 -0.38
CA SER A 138 20.52 2.31 0.29
C SER A 138 19.27 2.58 1.14
N SER A 139 18.20 1.81 0.91
CA SER A 139 16.95 1.83 1.67
C SER A 139 17.21 1.71 3.18
N GLY A 140 17.03 2.80 3.91
CA GLY A 140 16.95 2.80 5.36
C GLY A 140 15.56 2.36 5.79
N VAL A 141 15.44 1.14 6.31
CA VAL A 141 14.25 0.65 7.00
C VAL A 141 14.15 1.39 8.34
N ALA A 142 13.18 2.29 8.49
CA ALA A 142 12.81 2.87 9.77
C ALA A 142 11.64 2.06 10.34
N ALA A 143 11.96 1.10 11.21
CA ALA A 143 10.98 0.50 12.11
C ALA A 143 10.95 1.36 13.38
N SER A 144 9.83 2.05 13.61
CA SER A 144 9.59 2.73 14.89
C SER A 144 9.01 1.71 15.88
N ILE A 145 9.80 1.36 16.89
CA ILE A 145 9.36 0.59 18.06
C ILE A 145 8.95 1.63 19.10
N GLY A 146 7.66 1.70 19.44
CA GLY A 146 7.15 2.51 20.54
C GLY A 146 7.09 1.69 21.82
N GLU A 147 7.51 2.29 22.93
CA GLU A 147 7.37 1.79 24.31
C GLU A 147 5.91 1.76 24.79
#